data_AF-A0A915M0D2-F1
#
_entry.id   AF-A0A915M0D2-F1
#
_cell.length_a   1.000
_cell.length_b   1.000
_cell.length_c   1.000
_cell.angle_alpha   90.00
_cell.angle_beta   90.00
_cell.angle_gamma   90.00
#
_symmetry.space_group_name_H-M   'P 1'
#
loop_
_entity.id
_entity.type
_entity.pdbx_description
1 polymer ?
#
loop_
_entity_poly.entity_id
_entity_poly.type
_entity_poly.pdbx_seq_one_letter_code
_entity_poly.pdbx_strand_id
1 'polypeptide(L)'
;DTYCYWAGMTIAVSALTGRFSKTLLLFLLPQIINFIFSCPQLFHLIPCPRHRLPRLNENGKLEMSMVEFQPHKLSKIGNLCFRILGTARLVYYKEYIKDGES
;
A
#
# COMPACT_ATOMS: atom_id res chain seq x y z
N ASP A 1 4.04 13.31 10.67
CA ASP A 1 5.42 13.01 10.25
C ASP A 1 6.46 13.10 11.36
N THR A 2 6.57 14.21 12.11
CA THR A 2 7.58 14.39 13.18
C THR A 2 7.66 13.22 14.17
N TYR A 3 6.51 12.78 14.71
CA TYR A 3 6.47 11.64 15.63
C TYR A 3 6.91 10.33 14.95
N CYS A 4 6.50 10.08 13.71
CA CYS A 4 6.85 8.86 12.99
C CYS A 4 8.36 8.76 12.73
N TYR A 5 8.99 9.88 12.36
CA TYR A 5 10.45 9.95 12.19
C TYR A 5 11.18 9.74 13.50
N TRP A 6 10.75 10.42 14.56
CA TRP A 6 11.35 10.28 15.88
C TRP A 6 11.21 8.85 16.43
N ALA A 7 10.00 8.28 16.38
CA ALA A 7 9.73 6.93 16.86
C ALA A 7 10.53 5.89 16.06
N GLY A 8 10.55 6.00 14.73
CA GLY A 8 11.32 5.12 13.86
C GLY A 8 12.82 5.17 14.16
N MET A 9 13.38 6.36 14.30
CA MET A 9 14.80 6.54 14.64
C MET A 9 15.14 6.00 16.03
N THR A 10 14.32 6.28 17.05
CA THR A 10 14.52 5.76 18.41
C THR A 10 14.48 4.23 18.46
N ILE A 11 13.52 3.63 17.77
CA ILE A 11 13.37 2.18 17.67
C ILE A 11 14.57 1.55 16.93
N ALA A 12 15.01 2.15 15.83
CA ALA A 12 16.16 1.65 15.07
C ALA A 12 17.48 1.74 15.87
N VAL A 13 17.73 2.88 16.52
CA VAL A 13 18.94 3.12 17.33
C VAL A 13 18.98 2.19 18.53
N SER A 14 17.88 2.04 19.27
CA SER A 14 17.83 1.14 20.43
C SER A 14 18.09 -0.32 20.04
N ALA A 15 17.55 -0.78 18.91
CA ALA A 15 17.76 -2.15 18.43
C ALA A 15 19.14 -2.40 17.81
N LEU A 16 19.78 -1.38 17.27
CA LEU A 16 21.16 -1.46 16.80
C LEU A 16 22.12 -1.54 17.98
N THR A 17 21.98 -0.64 18.97
CA THR A 17 22.83 -0.62 20.17
C THR A 17 22.69 -1.90 21.00
N GLY A 18 21.46 -2.42 21.16
CA GLY A 18 21.23 -3.64 21.92
C GLY A 18 21.44 -4.96 21.15
N ARG A 19 21.88 -4.91 19.88
CA ARG A 19 22.11 -6.09 19.01
C ARG A 19 20.90 -7.04 18.88
N PHE A 20 19.68 -6.57 19.12
CA PHE A 20 18.44 -7.33 19.01
C PHE A 20 17.64 -6.97 17.74
N SER A 21 18.30 -6.47 16.70
CA SER A 21 17.64 -6.00 15.46
C SER A 21 16.76 -7.07 14.80
N LYS A 22 17.14 -8.35 14.89
CA LYS A 22 16.32 -9.46 14.39
C LYS A 22 15.01 -9.62 15.18
N THR A 23 15.05 -9.47 16.50
CA THR A 23 13.87 -9.50 17.36
C THR A 23 12.98 -8.29 17.12
N LEU A 24 13.57 -7.11 16.92
CA LEU A 24 12.81 -5.92 16.56
C LEU A 24 12.06 -6.08 15.23
N LEU A 25 12.69 -6.68 14.22
CA LEU A 25 12.04 -6.95 12.93
C LEU A 25 10.78 -7.81 13.10
N LEU A 26 10.78 -8.77 14.02
CA LEU A 26 9.59 -9.59 14.33
C LEU A 26 8.46 -8.74 14.95
N PHE A 27 8.78 -7.78 15.82
CA PHE A 27 7.79 -6.84 16.37
C PHE A 27 7.25 -5.86 15.32
N LEU A 28 8.05 -5.50 14.32
CA LEU A 28 7.67 -4.64 13.20
C LEU A 28 7.02 -5.41 12.03
N LEU A 29 6.79 -6.72 12.17
CA LEU A 29 6.19 -7.56 11.13
C LEU A 29 4.92 -6.96 10.49
N PRO A 30 3.90 -6.46 11.23
CA PRO A 30 2.72 -5.85 10.59
C PRO A 30 3.08 -4.62 9.74
N GLN A 31 4.07 -3.82 10.14
CA GLN A 31 4.54 -2.66 9.37
C GLN A 31 5.27 -3.10 8.10
N ILE A 32 6.11 -4.13 8.19
CA ILE A 32 6.83 -4.70 7.05
C ILE A 32 5.84 -5.27 6.03
N ILE A 33 4.83 -6.01 6.49
CA ILE A 33 3.79 -6.57 5.63
C ILE A 33 3.03 -5.46 4.91
N ASN A 34 2.55 -4.44 5.62
CA ASN A 34 1.88 -3.28 5.01
C ASN A 34 2.77 -2.55 4.01
N PHE A 35 4.08 -2.46 4.27
CA PHE A 35 5.05 -1.88 3.33
C PHE A 35 5.16 -2.73 2.06
N ILE A 36 5.32 -4.05 2.17
CA ILE A 36 5.40 -4.96 1.02
C ILE A 36 4.12 -4.88 0.17
N PHE A 37 2.95 -4.84 0.81
CA PHE A 37 1.67 -4.62 0.12
C PHE A 37 1.61 -3.26 -0.58
N SER A 38 2.22 -2.24 0.01
CA SER A 38 2.26 -0.88 -0.52
C SER A 38 3.36 -0.66 -1.56
N CYS A 39 4.39 -1.52 -1.67
CA CYS A 39 5.49 -1.43 -2.63
C CYS A 39 5.05 -1.15 -4.07
N PRO A 40 4.12 -1.92 -4.68
CA PRO A 40 3.70 -1.67 -6.06
C PRO A 40 3.10 -0.28 -6.28
N GLN A 41 2.45 0.30 -5.26
CA GLN A 41 1.95 1.67 -5.30
C GLN A 41 3.08 2.69 -5.07
N LEU A 42 3.96 2.45 -4.10
CA LEU A 42 5.07 3.36 -3.76
C LEU A 42 6.07 3.53 -4.91
N PHE A 43 6.39 2.45 -5.61
CA PHE A 43 7.25 2.47 -6.79
C PHE A 43 6.53 2.96 -8.07
N HIS A 44 5.31 3.48 -7.94
CA HIS A 44 4.50 3.99 -9.06
C HIS A 44 4.26 2.97 -10.18
N LEU A 45 4.35 1.66 -9.88
CA LEU A 45 4.02 0.59 -10.83
C LEU A 45 2.50 0.52 -11.07
N ILE A 46 1.74 0.88 -10.04
CA ILE A 46 0.30 1.09 -10.04
C ILE A 46 0.08 2.56 -9.63
N PRO A 47 -0.89 3.28 -10.22
CA PRO A 47 -1.18 4.66 -9.82
C PRO A 47 -1.47 4.74 -8.33
N CYS A 48 -0.71 5.58 -7.62
CA CYS A 48 -0.82 5.76 -6.19
C CYS A 48 -1.64 7.02 -5.88
N PRO A 49 -2.80 6.91 -5.20
CA PRO A 49 -3.55 8.06 -4.75
C PRO A 49 -2.77 8.79 -3.65
N ARG A 50 -2.94 10.10 -3.56
CA ARG A 50 -2.24 10.94 -2.56
C ARG A 50 -2.62 10.60 -1.12
N HIS A 51 -3.84 10.11 -0.89
CA HIS A 51 -4.33 9.63 0.40
C HIS A 51 -4.83 8.19 0.29
N ARG A 52 -4.25 7.28 1.08
CA ARG A 52 -4.60 5.84 1.12
C ARG A 52 -5.53 5.48 2.29
N LEU A 53 -6.15 6.48 2.89
CA LEU A 53 -7.06 6.30 4.03
C LEU A 53 -8.44 5.82 3.53
N PRO A 54 -9.13 4.97 4.31
CA PRO A 54 -10.49 4.57 3.99
C PRO A 54 -11.42 5.78 3.97
N ARG A 55 -12.42 5.76 3.08
CA ARG A 55 -13.39 6.84 2.93
C ARG A 55 -14.47 6.67 4.00
N LEU A 56 -14.90 7.77 4.62
CA LEU A 56 -16.01 7.74 5.56
C LEU A 56 -17.33 7.80 4.78
N ASN A 57 -18.20 6.81 4.97
CA ASN A 57 -19.55 6.82 4.42
C ASN A 57 -20.49 7.63 5.35
N GLU A 58 -21.60 8.12 4.81
CA GLU A 58 -22.67 8.86 5.51
C GLU A 58 -23.25 8.10 6.71
N ASN A 59 -23.16 6.76 6.67
CA ASN A 59 -23.54 5.86 7.76
C ASN A 59 -22.50 5.80 8.90
N GLY A 60 -21.46 6.63 8.88
CA GLY A 60 -20.39 6.65 9.88
C GLY A 60 -19.41 5.47 9.83
N LYS A 61 -19.44 4.66 8.76
CA LYS A 61 -18.55 3.50 8.57
C LYS A 61 -17.41 3.82 7.60
N LEU A 62 -16.27 3.18 7.78
CA LEU A 62 -15.10 3.30 6.92
C LEU A 62 -15.18 2.32 5.75
N GLU A 63 -15.19 2.85 4.53
CA GLU A 63 -15.20 2.11 3.27
C GLU A 63 -13.84 2.12 2.59
N MET A 64 -13.60 1.11 1.75
CA MET A 64 -12.35 0.97 1.01
C MET A 64 -12.19 2.11 -0.02
N SER A 65 -11.01 2.73 -0.04
CA SER A 65 -10.67 3.74 -1.06
C SER A 65 -10.22 3.04 -2.35
N MET A 66 -10.94 3.28 -3.44
CA MET A 66 -10.66 2.73 -4.76
C MET A 66 -9.89 3.74 -5.63
N VAL A 67 -9.04 3.22 -6.52
CA VAL A 67 -8.25 4.02 -7.48
C VAL A 67 -8.69 3.64 -8.88
N GLU A 68 -9.13 4.63 -9.66
CA GLU A 68 -9.48 4.45 -11.07
C GLU A 68 -8.23 4.60 -11.93
N PHE A 69 -8.00 3.64 -12.82
CA PHE A 69 -6.89 3.71 -13.76
C PHE A 69 -7.22 3.04 -15.09
N GLN A 70 -6.63 3.57 -16.15
CA GLN A 70 -6.76 2.98 -17.49
C GLN A 70 -5.74 1.84 -17.63
N PRO A 71 -6.16 0.61 -18.00
CA PRO A 71 -5.27 -0.54 -18.11
C PRO A 71 -4.16 -0.35 -19.16
N HIS A 72 -4.40 0.50 -20.18
CA HIS A 72 -3.42 0.78 -21.24
C HIS A 72 -2.21 1.60 -20.75
N LYS A 73 -2.35 2.36 -19.65
CA LYS A 73 -1.27 3.20 -19.10
C LYS A 73 -0.35 2.46 -18.14
N LEU A 74 -0.67 1.21 -17.77
CA LEU A 74 0.19 0.44 -16.87
C LEU A 74 1.38 -0.15 -17.62
N SER A 75 2.57 0.01 -17.02
CA SER A 75 3.78 -0.71 -17.45
C SER A 75 3.56 -2.23 -17.36
N LYS A 76 4.24 -3.01 -18.22
CA LYS A 76 4.15 -4.48 -18.24
C LYS A 76 4.42 -5.11 -16.88
N ILE A 77 5.33 -4.50 -16.10
CA ILE A 77 5.66 -4.91 -14.73
C ILE A 77 4.48 -4.62 -13.78
N GLY A 78 3.84 -3.45 -13.92
CA GLY A 78 2.63 -3.10 -13.17
C GLY A 78 1.48 -4.08 -13.43
N ASN A 79 1.28 -4.47 -14.69
CA ASN A 79 0.29 -5.49 -15.06
C ASN A 79 0.63 -6.87 -14.48
N LEU A 80 1.91 -7.28 -14.47
CA LEU A 80 2.31 -8.54 -13.85
C LEU A 80 2.08 -8.51 -12.33
N CYS A 81 2.48 -7.43 -11.64
CA CYS A 81 2.24 -7.24 -10.22
C CYS A 81 0.74 -7.24 -9.89
N PHE A 82 -0.07 -6.54 -10.68
CA PHE A 82 -1.53 -6.51 -10.53
C PHE A 82 -2.13 -7.92 -10.69
N ARG A 83 -1.68 -8.70 -11.67
CA ARG A 83 -2.12 -10.09 -11.84
C ARG A 83 -1.75 -10.98 -10.66
N ILE A 84 -0.53 -10.86 -10.13
CA ILE A 84 -0.08 -11.62 -8.94
C ILE A 84 -0.90 -11.23 -7.70
N LEU A 85 -1.14 -9.93 -7.49
CA LEU A 85 -1.96 -9.44 -6.39
C LEU A 85 -3.43 -9.86 -6.51
N GLY A 86 -3.94 -9.90 -7.74
CA GLY A 86 -5.29 -10.37 -8.08
C GLY A 86 -5.45 -11.88 -7.86
N THR A 87 -4.50 -12.71 -8.31
CA THR A 87 -4.54 -14.16 -8.06
C THR A 87 -4.39 -14.48 -6.58
N ALA A 88 -3.64 -13.68 -5.84
CA ALA A 88 -3.53 -13.79 -4.39
C ALA A 88 -4.79 -13.32 -3.63
N ARG A 89 -5.83 -12.80 -4.32
CA ARG A 89 -7.05 -12.21 -3.74
C ARG A 89 -6.81 -11.06 -2.74
N LEU A 90 -5.66 -10.41 -2.84
CA LEU A 90 -5.26 -9.33 -1.94
C LEU A 90 -5.75 -7.96 -2.42
N VAL A 91 -6.22 -7.87 -3.67
CA VAL A 91 -6.73 -6.65 -4.28
C VAL A 91 -8.13 -6.87 -4.81
N TYR A 92 -9.03 -5.97 -4.42
CA TYR A 92 -10.36 -5.87 -4.99
C TYR A 92 -10.31 -4.92 -6.20
N TYR A 93 -10.78 -5.39 -7.35
CA TYR A 93 -10.92 -4.56 -8.55
C TYR A 93 -12.34 -4.68 -9.09
N LYS A 94 -12.81 -3.60 -9.70
CA LYS A 94 -14.07 -3.56 -10.43
C LYS A 94 -13.79 -2.97 -11.80
N GLU A 95 -14.20 -3.67 -12.84
CA GLU A 95 -14.16 -3.17 -14.21
C GLU A 95 -15.45 -2.40 -14.47
N TYR A 96 -15.30 -1.16 -14.93
CA TYR A 96 -16.42 -0.31 -15.31
C TYR A 96 -16.15 0.23 -16.71
N ILE A 97 -17.15 0.12 -17.58
CA ILE A 97 -17.14 0.79 -18.88
C ILE A 97 -17.50 2.24 -18.62
N LYS A 98 -16.59 3.16 -18.92
CA LYS A 98 -16.86 4.60 -18.81
C LYS A 98 -17.52 5.01 -20.12
N ASP A 99 -18.85 5.22 -20.09
CA ASP A 99 -19.68 5.61 -21.24
C ASP A 99 -19.35 7.03 -21.74
N GLY A 100 -18.16 7.24 -22.31
CA GLY A 100 -17.75 8.59 -22.72
C GLY A 100 -16.44 8.76 -23.50
N GLU A 101 -15.83 7.71 -24.05
CA GLU A 101 -14.76 7.86 -25.05
C GLU A 101 -15.11 7.02 -26.28
N SER A 102 -15.87 7.63 -27.20
CA SER A 102 -15.99 7.24 -28.61
C SER A 102 -15.01 8.05 -29.45
#